data_AF-A0A9D1H1H6-F1
#
_entry.id   AF-A0A9D1H1H6-F1
#
_cell.length_a   1.000
_cell.length_b   1.000
_cell.length_c   1.000
_cell.angle_alpha   90.00
_cell.angle_beta   90.00
_cell.angle_gamma   90.00
#
_symmetry.space_group_name_H-M   'P 1'
#
loop_
_entity.id
_entity.type
_entity.pdbx_description
1 polymer ?
#
loop_
_entity_poly.entity_id
_entity_poly.type
_entity_poly.pdbx_seq_one_letter_code
_entity_poly.pdbx_strand_id
1 'polypeptide(L)'
;METRTKGEKVFSVFNAVILILAAFMCLYPFIYVLAVSLSDAQNVNMGNVWLLPKGFNLKAYDQIIHREGIWASLGNSFFYMIVGTAVSMILTVLGAYALSKKRLVGGQGD
;
A
#
# COMPACT_ATOMS: atom_id res chain seq x y z
N MET A 1 -26.73 18.61 21.54
CA MET A 1 -26.37 17.19 21.34
C MET A 1 -27.46 16.57 20.51
N GLU A 2 -27.27 16.42 19.20
CA GLU A 2 -28.29 15.84 18.32
C GLU A 2 -28.56 14.39 18.74
N THR A 3 -29.79 14.12 19.16
CA THR A 3 -30.22 12.79 19.59
C THR A 3 -30.31 11.89 18.37
N ARG A 4 -29.26 11.11 18.12
CA ARG A 4 -29.22 10.14 17.02
C ARG A 4 -30.41 9.18 17.11
N THR A 5 -31.10 9.01 15.98
CA THR A 5 -32.27 8.16 15.85
C THR A 5 -31.86 6.71 16.10
N LYS A 6 -32.73 5.86 16.69
CA LYS A 6 -32.39 4.44 16.97
C LYS A 6 -31.87 3.70 15.73
N GLY A 7 -32.40 4.02 14.54
CA GLY A 7 -31.92 3.49 13.25
C GLY A 7 -30.49 3.90 12.90
N GLU A 8 -30.09 5.14 13.20
CA GLU A 8 -28.72 5.62 12.95
C GLU A 8 -27.69 4.93 13.84
N LYS A 9 -28.05 4.61 15.10
CA LYS A 9 -27.18 3.84 15.99
C LYS A 9 -26.95 2.43 15.46
N VAL A 10 -28.00 1.74 15.03
CA VAL A 10 -27.90 0.38 14.47
C VAL A 10 -27.09 0.39 13.17
N PHE A 11 -27.37 1.32 12.26
CA PHE A 11 -26.61 1.46 11.02
C PHE A 11 -25.14 1.79 11.26
N SER A 12 -24.84 2.69 12.22
CA SER A 12 -23.47 3.04 12.57
C SER A 12 -22.69 1.84 13.13
N VAL A 13 -23.30 1.01 13.97
CA VAL A 13 -22.67 -0.19 14.52
C VAL A 13 -22.43 -1.21 13.41
N PHE A 14 -23.41 -1.44 12.54
CA PHE A 14 -23.27 -2.36 11.42
C PHE A 14 -22.14 -1.92 10.46
N ASN A 15 -22.10 -0.65 10.09
CA ASN A 15 -21.05 -0.09 9.25
C ASN A 15 -19.67 -0.18 9.93
N ALA A 16 -19.59 0.10 11.24
CA ALA A 16 -18.36 -0.06 11.99
C ALA A 16 -17.86 -1.52 11.99
N VAL A 17 -18.75 -2.50 12.16
CA VAL A 17 -18.39 -3.92 12.08
C VAL A 17 -17.85 -4.28 10.69
N ILE A 18 -18.50 -3.82 9.62
CA ILE A 18 -18.02 -4.05 8.25
C ILE A 18 -16.63 -3.44 8.04
N LEU A 19 -16.41 -2.20 8.47
CA LEU A 19 -15.12 -1.53 8.34
C LEU A 19 -14.03 -2.25 9.14
N ILE A 20 -14.35 -2.75 10.34
CA ILE A 20 -13.42 -3.56 11.14
C ILE A 20 -13.06 -4.86 10.42
N LEU A 21 -14.05 -5.57 9.86
CA LEU A 21 -13.80 -6.80 9.11
C LEU A 21 -12.96 -6.54 7.85
N ALA A 22 -13.25 -5.47 7.11
CA ALA A 22 -12.46 -5.05 5.96
C ALA A 22 -11.02 -4.71 6.35
N ALA A 23 -10.83 -4.01 7.48
CA ALA A 23 -9.51 -3.70 8.00
C ALA A 23 -8.73 -4.98 8.35
N PHE A 24 -9.34 -5.96 9.01
CA PHE A 24 -8.70 -7.25 9.29
C PHE A 24 -8.36 -8.02 8.02
N MET A 25 -9.24 -8.01 7.01
CA MET A 25 -8.99 -8.68 5.73
C MET A 25 -7.80 -8.06 4.99
N CYS A 26 -7.67 -6.73 5.05
CA CYS A 26 -6.51 -6.02 4.51
C CYS A 26 -5.24 -6.28 5.31
N LEU A 27 -5.32 -6.40 6.65
CA LEU A 27 -4.17 -6.54 7.53
C LEU A 27 -3.62 -7.98 7.58
N TYR A 28 -4.49 -8.99 7.43
CA TYR A 28 -4.13 -10.41 7.41
C TYR A 28 -2.98 -10.76 6.44
N PRO A 29 -3.00 -10.36 5.15
CA PRO A 29 -1.91 -10.67 4.23
C PRO A 29 -0.58 -10.01 4.64
N PHE A 30 -0.60 -8.84 5.26
CA PHE A 30 0.64 -8.21 5.75
C PHE A 30 1.27 -9.01 6.89
N ILE A 31 0.46 -9.46 7.88
CA ILE A 31 0.94 -10.32 8.97
C ILE A 31 1.49 -11.63 8.40
N TYR A 32 0.78 -12.22 7.44
CA TYR A 32 1.21 -13.47 6.80
C TYR A 32 2.57 -13.31 6.09
N VAL A 33 2.76 -12.24 5.32
CA VAL A 33 4.03 -11.96 4.63
C VAL A 33 5.16 -11.75 5.63
N LEU A 34 4.92 -11.08 6.76
CA LEU A 34 5.91 -10.92 7.84
C LEU A 34 6.28 -12.26 8.50
N ALA A 35 5.28 -13.11 8.76
CA ALA A 35 5.52 -14.44 9.32
C ALA A 35 6.34 -15.31 8.35
N VAL A 36 6.03 -15.25 7.05
CA VAL A 36 6.76 -15.97 5.99
C VAL A 36 8.17 -15.43 5.83
N SER A 37 8.37 -14.11 5.83
CA SER A 37 9.69 -13.50 5.61
C SER A 37 10.68 -13.82 6.74
N LEU A 38 10.20 -14.06 7.95
CA LEU A 38 11.00 -14.44 9.12
C LEU A 38 11.14 -15.97 9.31
N SER A 39 10.40 -16.77 8.55
CA SER A 39 10.39 -18.23 8.67
C SER A 39 11.39 -18.89 7.73
N ASP A 40 11.84 -20.09 8.09
CA ASP A 40 12.70 -20.91 7.25
C ASP A 40 11.99 -21.33 5.94
N ALA A 41 12.71 -21.28 4.81
CA ALA A 41 12.19 -21.64 3.50
C ALA A 41 11.61 -23.06 3.44
N GLN A 42 12.14 -24.00 4.24
CA GLN A 42 11.58 -25.36 4.33
C GLN A 42 10.21 -25.36 5.02
N ASN A 43 10.04 -24.60 6.10
CA ASN A 43 8.75 -24.49 6.81
C ASN A 43 7.69 -23.72 6.01
N VAL A 44 8.13 -22.74 5.22
CA VAL A 44 7.27 -22.01 4.28
C VAL A 44 6.79 -22.94 3.16
N ASN A 45 7.70 -23.70 2.53
CA ASN A 45 7.37 -24.62 1.43
C ASN A 45 6.48 -25.79 1.88
N MET A 46 6.56 -26.20 3.14
CA MET A 46 5.69 -27.22 3.73
C MET A 46 4.30 -26.70 4.11
N GLY A 47 4.04 -25.39 4.01
CA GLY A 47 2.74 -24.80 4.35
C GLY A 47 2.48 -24.66 5.85
N ASN A 48 3.52 -24.73 6.69
CA ASN A 48 3.40 -24.74 8.15
C ASN A 48 3.33 -23.33 8.78
N VAL A 49 3.43 -22.28 7.98
CA VAL A 49 3.41 -20.87 8.43
C VAL A 49 1.99 -20.32 8.24
N TRP A 50 1.33 -19.93 9.33
CA TRP A 50 -0.02 -19.35 9.30
C TRP A 50 -0.04 -17.93 9.87
N LEU A 51 0.06 -17.79 11.19
CA LEU A 51 0.02 -16.48 11.87
C LEU A 51 1.32 -16.12 12.59
N LEU A 52 2.13 -17.13 12.95
CA LEU A 52 3.38 -16.96 13.67
C LEU A 52 4.53 -17.59 12.88
N PRO A 53 5.73 -16.97 12.89
CA PRO A 53 6.89 -17.51 12.20
C PRO A 53 7.26 -18.88 12.77
N LYS A 54 7.57 -19.83 11.89
CA LYS A 54 7.99 -21.19 12.24
C LYS A 54 9.44 -21.40 11.81
N GLY A 55 10.31 -21.56 12.81
CA GLY A 55 11.75 -21.64 12.60
C GLY A 55 12.30 -20.28 12.18
N PHE A 56 12.60 -19.43 13.14
CA PHE A 56 13.14 -18.09 12.89
C PHE A 56 14.48 -18.19 12.14
N ASN A 57 14.53 -17.71 10.90
CA ASN A 57 15.71 -17.81 10.07
C ASN A 57 15.98 -16.49 9.32
N LEU A 58 17.10 -15.85 9.65
CA LEU A 58 17.57 -14.62 9.00
C LEU A 58 18.40 -14.87 7.74
N LYS A 59 18.77 -16.12 7.43
CA LYS A 59 19.57 -16.48 6.25
C LYS A 59 18.86 -16.12 4.94
N ALA A 60 17.52 -16.12 4.93
CA ALA A 60 16.76 -15.69 3.75
C ALA A 60 17.04 -14.23 3.37
N TYR A 61 17.17 -13.34 4.37
CA TYR A 61 17.54 -11.94 4.13
C TYR A 61 18.99 -11.80 3.67
N ASP A 62 19.90 -12.55 4.28
CA ASP A 62 21.31 -12.56 3.91
C ASP A 62 21.51 -13.00 2.44
N GLN A 63 20.78 -14.02 2.00
CA GLN A 63 20.78 -14.47 0.61
C GLN A 63 20.28 -13.40 -0.36
N ILE A 64 19.26 -12.62 0.02
CA ILE A 64 18.73 -11.54 -0.83
C ILE A 64 19.73 -10.40 -0.95
N ILE A 65 20.38 -10.02 0.15
CA ILE A 65 21.36 -8.91 0.17
C ILE A 65 22.60 -9.26 -0.66
N HIS A 66 23.06 -10.51 -0.62
CA HIS A 66 24.19 -10.99 -1.40
C HIS A 66 23.83 -11.39 -2.84
N ARG A 67 22.54 -11.36 -3.22
CA ARG A 67 22.12 -11.72 -4.58
C ARG A 67 22.56 -10.63 -5.56
N GLU A 68 23.27 -11.04 -6.60
CA GLU A 68 23.73 -10.14 -7.65
C GLU A 68 22.54 -9.38 -8.26
N GLY A 69 22.72 -8.06 -8.43
CA GLY A 69 21.74 -7.19 -9.05
C GLY A 69 20.60 -6.69 -8.15
N ILE A 70 20.49 -7.10 -6.88
CA ILE A 70 19.45 -6.57 -5.96
C ILE A 70 19.58 -5.05 -5.77
N TRP A 71 20.82 -4.56 -5.59
CA TRP A 71 21.06 -3.14 -5.37
C TRP A 71 20.83 -2.32 -6.63
N ALA A 72 21.21 -2.87 -7.79
CA ALA A 72 20.98 -2.23 -9.08
C ALA A 72 19.48 -2.17 -9.42
N SER A 73 18.73 -3.25 -9.17
CA SER A 73 17.28 -3.27 -9.40
C SER A 73 16.55 -2.30 -8.46
N LEU A 74 16.93 -2.26 -7.18
CA LEU A 74 16.36 -1.33 -6.21
C LEU A 74 16.67 0.13 -6.59
N GLY A 75 17.90 0.43 -7.01
CA GLY A 75 18.30 1.75 -7.48
C GLY A 75 17.52 2.19 -8.72
N ASN A 76 17.34 1.28 -9.68
CA ASN A 76 16.54 1.54 -10.88
C ASN A 76 15.08 1.82 -10.53
N SER A 77 14.43 0.97 -9.71
CA SER A 77 13.05 1.20 -9.27
C SER A 77 12.87 2.56 -8.58
N PHE A 78 13.81 2.94 -7.73
CA PHE A 78 13.80 4.23 -7.04
C PHE A 78 13.97 5.40 -8.01
N PHE A 79 14.87 5.28 -8.98
CA PHE A 79 15.07 6.26 -10.04
C PHE A 79 13.80 6.45 -10.88
N TYR A 80 13.17 5.37 -11.35
CA TYR A 80 11.91 5.44 -12.10
C TYR A 80 10.78 6.06 -11.29
N MET A 81 10.68 5.74 -10.00
CA MET A 81 9.69 6.36 -9.10
C MET A 81 9.89 7.88 -9.01
N ILE A 82 11.11 8.34 -8.71
CA ILE A 82 11.38 9.77 -8.55
C ILE A 82 11.19 10.53 -9.86
N VAL A 83 11.82 10.07 -10.94
CA VAL A 83 11.75 10.75 -12.23
C VAL A 83 10.33 10.73 -12.76
N GLY A 84 9.63 9.59 -12.66
CA GLY A 84 8.24 9.44 -13.06
C GLY A 84 7.32 10.40 -12.30
N THR A 85 7.43 10.45 -10.97
CA THR A 85 6.65 11.38 -10.14
C THR A 85 6.99 12.85 -10.45
N ALA A 86 8.27 13.21 -10.58
CA ALA A 86 8.67 14.58 -10.87
C ALA A 86 8.12 15.06 -12.22
N VAL A 87 8.29 14.26 -13.27
CA VAL A 87 7.76 14.57 -14.61
C VAL A 87 6.24 14.66 -14.58
N SER A 88 5.56 13.68 -13.98
CA SER A 88 4.09 13.72 -13.85
C SER A 88 3.62 14.96 -13.12
N MET A 89 4.26 15.33 -12.01
CA MET A 89 3.90 16.49 -11.21
C MET A 89 4.09 17.79 -12.01
N ILE A 90 5.21 17.95 -12.70
CA ILE A 90 5.49 19.13 -13.54
C ILE A 90 4.42 19.27 -14.61
N LEU A 91 4.12 18.20 -15.35
CA LEU A 91 3.13 18.22 -16.41
C LEU A 91 1.72 18.50 -15.87
N THR A 92 1.33 17.87 -14.76
CA THR A 92 0.03 18.11 -14.12
C THR A 92 -0.09 19.54 -13.62
N VAL A 93 0.94 20.11 -12.98
CA VAL A 93 0.93 21.49 -12.47
C VAL A 93 0.86 22.50 -13.62
N LEU A 94 1.66 22.32 -14.67
CA LEU A 94 1.63 23.20 -15.84
C LEU A 94 0.27 23.13 -16.56
N GLY A 95 -0.30 21.94 -16.73
CA GLY A 95 -1.63 21.75 -17.30
C GLY A 95 -2.72 22.38 -16.45
N ALA A 96 -2.70 22.15 -15.14
CA ALA A 96 -3.64 22.75 -14.19
C ALA A 96 -3.53 24.29 -14.17
N TYR A 97 -2.32 24.83 -14.24
CA TYR A 97 -2.08 26.27 -14.29
C TYR A 97 -2.60 26.90 -15.59
N ALA A 98 -2.38 26.24 -16.74
CA ALA A 98 -2.91 26.68 -18.01
C ALA A 98 -4.45 26.71 -18.00
N LEU A 99 -5.09 25.67 -17.44
CA LEU A 99 -6.54 25.57 -17.35
C LEU A 99 -7.14 26.53 -16.31
N SER A 100 -6.41 26.84 -15.24
CA SER A 100 -6.84 27.79 -14.21
C SER A 100 -6.96 29.23 -14.72
N LYS A 101 -6.27 29.59 -15.82
CA LYS A 101 -6.41 30.92 -16.43
C LYS A 101 -7.54 30.92 -17.46
N LYS A 102 -8.66 31.55 -17.10
CA LYS A 102 -9.86 31.81 -17.94
C LYS A 102 -9.61 32.50 -19.31
N ARG A 103 -8.37 32.88 -19.66
CA ARG A 103 -8.01 33.60 -20.89
C ARG A 103 -7.54 32.69 -22.03
N LEU A 104 -7.46 31.37 -21.82
CA LEU A 104 -7.10 30.37 -22.83
C LEU A 104 -8.34 29.53 -23.21
N VAL A 105 -8.48 29.22 -24.50
CA VAL A 105 -9.62 28.47 -25.06
C VAL A 105 -9.67 27.07 -24.44
N GLY A 106 -10.62 26.86 -23.52
CA GLY A 106 -10.78 25.64 -22.72
C GLY A 106 -11.08 25.87 -21.24
N GLY A 107 -10.89 27.08 -20.71
CA GLY A 107 -11.31 27.43 -19.35
C GLY A 107 -12.84 27.51 -19.26
N GLN A 108 -13.46 26.72 -18.39
CA GLN A 108 -14.90 26.76 -18.15
C GLN A 108 -15.30 28.14 -17.60
N GLY A 109 -15.74 28.99 -18.52
CA GLY A 109 -16.45 30.22 -18.22
C GLY A 109 -17.90 29.88 -17.95
N ASP A 110 -18.31 30.00 -16.69
CA ASP A 110 -19.52 30.77 -16.39
C ASP A 110 -19.18 32.26 -16.52
#